data_AF-A0A2A6EEN1-F1
#
_entry.id   AF-A0A2A6EEN1-F1
#
_cell.length_a   1.000
_cell.length_b   1.000
_cell.length_c   1.000
_cell.angle_alpha   90.00
_cell.angle_beta   90.00
_cell.angle_gamma   90.00
#
_symmetry.space_group_name_H-M   'P 1'
#
loop_
_entity.id
_entity.type
_entity.pdbx_description
1 polymer ?
#
loop_
_entity_poly.entity_id
_entity_poly.type
_entity_poly.pdbx_seq_one_letter_code
_entity_poly.pdbx_strand_id
1 'polypeptide(L)' 'MKINELHIGDIVCQKDDRFPMVVVGLHSTLDELAKGQGDVYLDFEGNEGDMWEVSVDDLIKWTE' A
#
# COMPACT_ATOMS: atom_id res chain seq x y z
N MET A 1 -3.24 -3.62 -6.79
CA MET A 1 -3.84 -2.35 -7.33
C MET A 1 -2.84 -1.74 -8.32
N LYS A 2 -2.90 -0.45 -8.67
CA LYS A 2 -1.77 0.25 -9.32
C LYS A 2 -1.30 1.40 -8.44
N ILE A 3 0.02 1.64 -8.40
CA ILE A 3 0.57 2.65 -7.50
C ILE A 3 0.15 4.07 -7.86
N ASN A 4 -0.09 4.34 -9.14
CA ASN A 4 -0.55 5.64 -9.64
C ASN A 4 -2.04 5.94 -9.37
N GLU A 5 -2.76 4.99 -8.78
CA GLU A 5 -4.16 5.13 -8.36
C GLU A 5 -4.29 5.23 -6.83
N LEU A 6 -3.18 5.04 -6.08
CA LEU A 6 -3.14 5.13 -4.62
C LEU A 6 -2.78 6.54 -4.16
N HIS A 7 -3.35 6.91 -3.01
CA HIS A 7 -3.03 8.15 -2.31
C HIS A 7 -2.66 7.85 -0.86
N ILE A 8 -1.80 8.70 -0.29
CA ILE A 8 -1.55 8.70 1.15
C ILE A 8 -2.87 8.95 1.87
N GLY A 9 -3.18 8.11 2.85
CA GLY A 9 -4.45 8.10 3.59
C GLY A 9 -5.48 7.08 3.08
N ASP A 10 -5.27 6.45 1.93
CA ASP A 10 -6.14 5.35 1.47
C ASP A 10 -6.07 4.16 2.44
N ILE A 11 -7.20 3.47 2.64
CA ILE A 11 -7.26 2.23 3.41
C ILE A 11 -7.21 1.05 2.45
N VAL A 12 -6.21 0.20 2.64
CA VAL A 12 -5.92 -0.99 1.82
C VAL A 12 -5.74 -2.20 2.72
N CYS A 13 -5.68 -3.38 2.12
CA CYS A 13 -5.26 -4.59 2.82
C CYS A 13 -4.47 -5.52 1.90
N GLN A 14 -3.69 -6.42 2.50
CA GLN A 14 -3.08 -7.50 1.75
C GLN A 14 -4.16 -8.50 1.33
N LYS A 15 -3.93 -9.17 0.20
CA LYS A 15 -4.86 -10.18 -0.35
C LYS A 15 -5.16 -11.32 0.63
N ASP A 16 -4.20 -11.67 1.48
CA ASP A 16 -4.23 -12.86 2.32
C ASP A 16 -4.91 -12.64 3.67
N ASP A 17 -4.56 -11.56 4.39
CA ASP A 17 -5.08 -11.29 5.75
C ASP A 17 -6.35 -10.42 5.75
N ARG A 18 -6.55 -9.61 4.70
CA ARG A 18 -7.59 -8.57 4.58
C ARG A 18 -7.63 -7.60 5.78
N PHE A 19 -6.52 -7.46 6.49
CA PHE A 19 -6.42 -6.55 7.62
C PHE A 19 -6.28 -5.10 7.13
N PRO A 20 -7.11 -4.15 7.63
CA PRO A 20 -7.08 -2.77 7.16
C PRO A 20 -5.80 -2.06 7.60
N MET A 21 -5.15 -1.41 6.65
CA MET A 21 -3.94 -0.61 6.84
C MET A 21 -4.05 0.70 6.06
N VAL A 22 -3.42 1.74 6.57
CA VAL A 22 -3.42 3.08 5.97
C VAL A 22 -2.15 3.27 5.17
N VAL A 23 -2.28 3.78 3.94
CA VAL A 23 -1.13 4.18 3.12
C VAL A 23 -0.48 5.42 3.69
N VAL A 24 0.80 5.32 4.06
CA VAL A 24 1.61 6.43 4.60
C VAL A 24 2.77 6.86 3.71
N GLY A 25 3.08 6.07 2.67
CA GLY A 25 4.10 6.42 1.69
C GLY A 25 4.01 5.58 0.42
N LEU A 26 4.61 6.10 -0.66
CA LEU A 26 4.67 5.47 -1.97
C LEU A 26 6.08 5.63 -2.54
N HIS A 27 6.64 4.55 -3.08
CA HIS A 27 7.93 4.57 -3.76
C HIS A 27 7.86 3.81 -5.08
N SER A 28 8.47 4.38 -6.12
CA SER A 28 8.56 3.77 -7.44
C SER A 28 9.66 4.43 -8.25
N THR A 29 10.36 3.66 -9.07
CA THR A 29 11.16 4.19 -10.17
C THR A 29 10.26 4.70 -11.30
N LEU A 30 10.81 5.49 -12.23
CA LEU A 30 10.03 5.96 -13.38
C LEU A 30 9.50 4.81 -14.26
N ASP A 31 10.27 3.73 -14.40
CA ASP A 31 9.89 2.56 -15.20
C ASP A 31 8.80 1.72 -14.54
N GLU A 32 8.83 1.58 -13.22
CA GLU A 32 7.79 0.90 -12.43
C GLU A 32 6.50 1.72 -12.43
N LEU A 33 6.62 3.04 -12.24
CA LEU A 33 5.49 3.96 -12.26
C LEU A 33 4.74 3.89 -13.60
N ALA A 34 5.47 3.82 -14.72
CA ALA A 34 4.89 3.64 -16.04
C ALA A 34 4.12 2.31 -16.20
N LYS A 35 4.47 1.29 -15.42
CA LYS A 35 3.80 -0.02 -15.37
C LYS A 35 2.73 -0.10 -14.27
N GLY A 36 2.60 0.94 -13.43
CA GLY A 36 1.70 0.96 -12.28
C GLY A 36 2.21 0.15 -11.08
N GLN A 37 3.51 -0.16 -11.03
CA GLN A 37 4.16 -0.95 -9.98
C GLN A 37 4.94 -0.07 -9.00
N GLY A 38 5.29 -0.62 -7.85
CA GLY A 38 6.12 0.01 -6.84
C GLY A 38 5.77 -0.47 -5.44
N ASP A 39 6.45 0.11 -4.47
CA ASP A 39 6.31 -0.23 -3.06
C ASP A 39 5.42 0.78 -2.35
N VAL A 40 4.61 0.26 -1.43
CA VAL A 40 3.65 1.00 -0.63
C VAL A 40 4.03 0.82 0.83
N TYR A 41 4.11 1.94 1.53
CA TYR A 41 4.38 1.96 2.95
C TYR A 41 3.07 2.12 3.71
N LEU A 42 2.87 1.24 4.68
CA LEU A 42 1.63 1.07 5.42
C LEU A 42 1.84 1.26 6.91
N ASP A 43 0.79 1.77 7.57
CA ASP A 43 0.69 1.88 9.01
C ASP A 43 -0.69 1.39 9.49
N PHE A 44 -0.77 0.96 10.74
CA PHE A 44 -2.00 0.47 11.34
C PHE A 44 -1.96 0.56 12.87
N GLU A 45 -3.14 0.56 13.49
CA GLU A 45 -3.25 0.58 14.95
C GLU A 45 -2.59 -0.67 15.55
N GLY A 46 -1.59 -0.45 16.41
CA GLY A 46 -0.76 -1.52 16.99
C GLY A 46 0.61 -1.71 16.33
N ASN A 47 0.91 -1.00 15.24
CA ASN A 47 2.23 -0.99 14.57
C ASN A 47 3.16 0.13 15.09
N GLU A 48 2.92 0.63 16.31
CA GLU A 48 3.50 1.86 16.85
C GLU A 48 5.02 1.92 16.72
N GLY A 49 5.50 2.75 15.77
CA GLY A 49 6.92 3.01 15.56
C GLY A 49 7.57 2.22 14.43
N ASP A 50 6.82 1.35 13.74
CA ASP A 50 7.29 0.65 12.55
C ASP A 50 6.48 1.05 11.31
N MET A 51 7.04 0.78 10.13
CA MET A 51 6.42 1.02 8.84
C MET A 51 6.48 -0.28 8.05
N TRP A 52 5.34 -0.71 7.51
CA TRP A 52 5.25 -1.96 6.78
C TRP A 52 5.37 -1.70 5.28
N GLU A 53 6.39 -2.26 4.62
CA GLU A 53 6.64 -2.11 3.19
C GLU A 53 6.12 -3.31 2.42
N VAL A 54 5.31 -3.08 1.39
CA VAL A 54 4.75 -4.12 0.53
C VAL A 54 4.66 -3.67 -0.92
N SER A 55 4.69 -4.63 -1.85
CA SER A 55 4.41 -4.33 -3.26
C SER A 55 2.94 -3.95 -3.45
N VAL A 56 2.67 -2.97 -4.32
CA VAL A 56 1.29 -2.61 -4.72
C VAL A 56 0.52 -3.77 -5.37
N ASP A 57 1.26 -4.74 -5.92
CA ASP A 57 0.68 -5.93 -6.54
C ASP A 57 0.04 -6.85 -5.49
N ASP A 58 0.46 -6.79 -4.22
CA ASP A 58 -0.08 -7.58 -3.13
C ASP A 58 -1.28 -6.93 -2.42
N LEU A 59 -1.62 -5.70 -2.83
CA LEU A 59 -2.67 -4.90 -2.23
C LEU A 59 -3.99 -4.91 -3.01
N ILE A 60 -5.07 -4.88 -2.24
CA ILE A 60 -6.45 -4.63 -2.69
C ILE A 60 -7.06 -3.49 -1.86
N LYS A 61 -8.13 -2.87 -2.39
CA LYS A 61 -8.90 -1.90 -1.61
C LYS A 61 -9.56 -2.64 -0.46
N TRP A 62 -9.48 -2.07 0.74
CA TRP A 62 -10.23 -2.58 1.86
C TRP A 62 -11.72 -2.25 1.68
N THR A 63 -12.58 -3.18 2.09
CA THR A 63 -14.03 -3.04 2.07
C THR A 63 -14.57 -3.57 3.39
N GLU A 64 -15.49 -2.83 4.02
CA GLU A 64 -16.20 -3.23 5.25
C GLU A 64 -17.00 -4.53 5.10
#